data_AF-A0A5K1BKR1-F1
#
_entry.id   AF-A0A5K1BKR1-F1
#
_cell.length_a   1.000
_cell.length_b   1.000
_cell.length_c   1.000
_cell.angle_alpha   90.00
_cell.angle_beta   90.00
_cell.angle_gamma   90.00
#
_symmetry.space_group_name_H-M   'P 1'
#
loop_
_entity.id
_entity.type
_entity.pdbx_description
1 polymer ?
#
loop_
_entity_poly.entity_id
_entity_poly.type
_entity_poly.pdbx_seq_one_letter_code
_entity_poly.pdbx_strand_id
1 'polypeptide(L)'
;DLSRAELHETVVPSALQVDWRGSASHLTFHFYHMNFVPKPRDRCYRRFGLFLALPLPKEAEDMKVDLHLSHGRIVETKLIPSGVISFSETE
;
A
#
# COMPACT_ATOMS: atom_id res chain seq x y z
N ASP A 1 5.18 -29.86 -16.07
CA ASP A 1 4.00 -29.45 -15.29
C ASP A 1 3.96 -27.95 -15.08
N LEU A 2 3.27 -27.26 -15.98
CA LEU A 2 2.92 -25.86 -15.81
C LEU A 2 1.68 -25.82 -14.93
N SER A 3 1.87 -25.75 -13.61
CA SER A 3 0.80 -25.32 -12.71
C SER A 3 0.40 -23.92 -13.15
N ARG A 4 -0.61 -23.81 -14.02
CA ARG A 4 -1.33 -22.57 -14.28
C ARG A 4 -1.72 -22.05 -12.90
N ALA A 5 -1.02 -21.03 -12.42
CA ALA A 5 -1.39 -20.33 -11.21
C ALA A 5 -2.88 -19.99 -11.37
N GLU A 6 -3.72 -20.54 -10.49
CA GLU A 6 -5.12 -20.14 -10.44
C GLU A 6 -5.12 -18.63 -10.30
N LEU A 7 -5.62 -17.95 -11.32
CA LEU A 7 -5.73 -16.50 -11.29
C LEU A 7 -6.85 -16.19 -10.32
N HIS A 8 -6.54 -16.09 -9.03
CA HIS A 8 -7.50 -15.69 -8.02
C HIS A 8 -8.04 -14.32 -8.37
N GLU A 9 -9.34 -14.13 -8.19
CA GLU A 9 -9.99 -12.85 -8.45
C GLU A 9 -9.24 -11.73 -7.72
N THR A 10 -8.75 -10.75 -8.48
CA THR A 10 -8.08 -9.59 -7.90
C THR A 10 -9.14 -8.61 -7.46
N VAL A 11 -9.48 -8.64 -6.18
CA VAL A 11 -10.38 -7.64 -5.58
C VAL A 11 -9.60 -6.35 -5.40
N VAL A 12 -9.94 -5.32 -6.17
CA VAL A 12 -9.37 -3.98 -6.00
C VAL A 12 -10.06 -3.33 -4.80
N PRO A 13 -9.34 -2.92 -3.73
CA PRO A 13 -9.96 -2.25 -2.60
C PRO A 13 -10.70 -0.98 -3.02
N SER A 14 -11.86 -0.70 -2.41
CA SER A 14 -12.65 0.50 -2.71
C SER A 14 -11.85 1.79 -2.53
N ALA A 15 -10.88 1.80 -1.61
CA ALA A 15 -9.95 2.91 -1.40
C ALA A 15 -9.08 3.25 -2.63
N LEU A 16 -8.91 2.30 -3.56
CA LEU A 16 -8.18 2.48 -4.83
C LEU A 16 -9.12 2.76 -6.02
N GLN A 17 -10.43 2.62 -5.85
CA GLN A 17 -11.43 2.82 -6.91
C GLN A 17 -12.07 4.21 -6.89
N VAL A 18 -11.51 5.15 -6.11
CA VAL A 18 -12.07 6.49 -5.95
C VAL A 18 -11.99 7.24 -7.29
N ASP A 19 -13.15 7.73 -7.76
CA ASP A 19 -13.21 8.59 -8.93
C ASP A 19 -12.83 10.03 -8.53
N TRP A 20 -11.70 10.49 -9.06
CA TRP A 20 -11.17 11.83 -8.82
C TRP A 20 -11.72 12.87 -9.80
N ARG A 21 -12.55 12.46 -10.79
CA ARG A 21 -13.08 13.38 -11.80
C ARG A 21 -14.17 14.25 -11.19
N GLY A 22 -13.82 15.51 -10.89
CA GLY A 22 -14.79 16.58 -10.57
C GLY A 22 -14.94 16.94 -9.09
N SER A 23 -14.08 16.45 -8.19
CA SER A 23 -14.07 16.86 -6.77
C SER A 23 -12.61 16.88 -6.28
N ALA A 24 -12.11 17.87 -5.56
CA ALA A 24 -12.72 19.00 -4.87
C ALA A 24 -11.66 20.11 -4.73
N SER A 25 -12.07 21.34 -4.39
CA SER A 25 -11.16 22.42 -3.96
C SER A 25 -10.28 22.06 -2.75
N HIS A 26 -10.52 20.90 -2.15
CA HIS A 26 -9.81 20.33 -1.02
C HIS A 26 -9.70 18.81 -1.17
N LEU A 27 -8.48 18.27 -1.17
CA LEU A 27 -8.18 16.83 -1.23
C LEU A 27 -7.53 16.38 0.07
N THR A 28 -8.13 15.41 0.76
CA THR A 28 -7.54 14.83 1.97
C THR A 28 -7.06 13.41 1.68
N PHE A 29 -5.86 13.09 2.14
CA PHE A 29 -5.24 11.78 1.98
C PHE A 29 -4.76 11.22 3.32
N HIS A 30 -4.99 9.94 3.50
CA HIS A 30 -4.40 9.13 4.56
C HIS A 30 -3.04 8.63 4.11
N PHE A 31 -2.00 8.96 4.87
CA PHE A 31 -0.62 8.63 4.59
C PHE A 31 -0.17 7.40 5.36
N TYR A 32 0.41 6.43 4.64
CA TYR A 32 0.98 5.22 5.18
C TYR A 32 2.43 5.06 4.74
N HIS A 33 3.34 4.88 5.71
CA HIS A 33 4.71 4.49 5.42
C HIS A 33 4.78 2.98 5.15
N MET A 34 5.38 2.59 4.03
CA MET A 34 5.63 1.19 3.70
C MET A 34 6.96 0.75 4.30
N ASN A 35 6.90 -0.11 5.32
CA ASN A 35 8.08 -0.68 5.94
C ASN A 35 8.44 -2.02 5.28
N PHE A 36 9.70 -2.16 4.83
CA PHE A 36 10.22 -3.36 4.19
C PHE A 36 11.35 -3.96 5.01
N VAL A 37 11.20 -5.20 5.45
CA VAL A 37 12.20 -5.93 6.24
C VAL A 37 12.65 -7.18 5.46
N PRO A 38 13.84 -7.16 4.83
CA PRO A 38 14.34 -8.31 4.10
C PRO A 38 14.70 -9.47 5.03
N LYS A 39 14.50 -10.70 4.53
CA LYS A 39 14.93 -11.95 5.15
C LYS A 39 15.79 -12.73 4.13
N PRO A 40 17.12 -12.82 4.31
CA PRO A 40 17.94 -12.27 5.40
C PRO A 40 18.06 -10.74 5.36
N ARG A 41 18.46 -10.08 6.47
CA ARG A 41 18.63 -8.61 6.55
C ARG A 41 19.91 -8.13 5.86
N ASP A 42 20.06 -8.45 4.58
CA ASP A 42 21.26 -8.27 3.77
C ASP A 42 21.23 -7.00 2.88
N ARG A 43 20.12 -6.26 2.90
CA ARG A 43 19.88 -5.12 2.01
C ARG A 43 19.05 -4.05 2.68
N CYS A 44 19.15 -2.84 2.14
CA CYS A 44 18.27 -1.73 2.50
C CYS A 44 17.33 -1.43 1.34
N TYR A 45 16.03 -1.37 1.62
CA TYR A 45 15.04 -0.90 0.66
C TYR A 45 14.89 0.62 0.78
N ARG A 46 14.60 1.26 -0.35
CA ARG A 46 14.17 2.66 -0.34
C ARG A 46 12.84 2.75 0.42
N ARG A 47 12.66 3.85 1.15
CA ARG A 47 11.40 4.13 1.85
C ARG A 47 10.36 4.56 0.84
N PHE A 48 9.16 4.02 0.96
CA PHE A 48 8.01 4.39 0.15
C PHE A 48 6.85 4.81 1.03
N GLY A 49 6.03 5.69 0.47
CA GLY A 49 4.82 6.21 1.09
C GLY A 49 3.62 5.93 0.20
N LEU A 50 2.49 5.63 0.81
CA LEU A 50 1.21 5.45 0.14
C LEU A 50 0.23 6.51 0.65
N PHE A 51 -0.37 7.25 -0.28
CA PHE A 51 -1.44 8.21 -0.01
C PHE A 51 -2.76 7.64 -0.55
N LEU A 52 -3.77 7.55 0.29
CA LEU A 52 -5.08 7.02 -0.06
C LEU A 52 -6.18 8.03 0.27
N ALA A 53 -7.21 8.14 -0.58
CA ALA A 53 -8.34 9.04 -0.32
C ALA A 53 -9.16 8.60 0.91
N LEU A 54 -9.20 7.28 1.15
CA LEU A 54 -9.92 6.66 2.25
C LEU A 54 -8.93 5.90 3.13
N PRO A 55 -9.20 5.81 4.44
CA PRO A 55 -8.34 5.03 5.31
C PRO A 55 -8.42 3.54 4.93
N LEU A 56 -7.33 2.83 5.17
CA LEU A 56 -7.36 1.36 5.17
C LEU A 56 -8.37 0.86 6.21
N PRO A 57 -9.04 -0.28 5.95
CA PRO A 57 -9.91 -0.90 6.93
C PRO A 57 -9.08 -1.30 8.17
N LYS A 58 -9.73 -1.35 9.34
CA LYS A 58 -9.06 -1.59 10.63
C LYS A 58 -8.29 -2.92 10.63
N GLU A 59 -8.83 -3.91 9.95
CA GLU A 59 -8.24 -5.24 9.78
C GLU A 59 -6.87 -5.18 9.06
N ALA A 60 -6.65 -4.15 8.23
CA ALA A 60 -5.41 -3.96 7.49
C ALA A 60 -4.34 -3.18 8.27
N GLU A 61 -4.66 -2.54 9.41
CA GLU A 61 -3.69 -1.76 10.20
C GLU A 61 -2.56 -2.61 10.77
N ASP A 62 -2.87 -3.86 11.16
CA ASP A 62 -1.91 -4.82 11.69
C ASP A 62 -1.46 -5.88 10.69
N MET A 63 -1.95 -5.78 9.45
CA MET A 63 -1.62 -6.72 8.40
C MET A 63 -0.12 -6.66 8.07
N LYS A 64 0.50 -7.84 8.04
CA LYS A 64 1.85 -8.05 7.55
C LYS A 64 1.78 -8.99 6.36
N VAL A 65 2.49 -8.64 5.30
CA VAL A 65 2.50 -9.42 4.06
C VAL A 65 3.94 -9.77 3.73
N ASP A 66 4.19 -11.06 3.51
CA ASP A 66 5.48 -11.53 3.02
C ASP A 66 5.47 -11.45 1.48
N LEU A 67 6.33 -10.58 0.94
CA LEU A 67 6.55 -10.46 -0.50
C LEU A 67 7.60 -11.48 -0.93
N HIS A 68 7.18 -12.45 -1.73
CA HIS A 68 8.06 -13.44 -2.33
C HIS A 68 8.61 -12.88 -3.63
N LEU A 69 9.87 -12.48 -3.60
CA LEU A 69 10.59 -11.94 -4.75
C LEU A 69 11.31 -13.05 -5.51
N SER A 70 11.88 -12.70 -6.67
CA SER A 70 12.70 -13.61 -7.45
C SER A 70 13.84 -14.19 -6.61
N HIS A 71 14.26 -15.42 -6.97
CA HIS A 71 15.34 -16.15 -6.31
C HIS A 71 15.07 -16.49 -4.83
N GLY A 72 13.80 -16.75 -4.48
CA GLY A 72 13.42 -17.24 -3.14
C GLY A 72 13.58 -16.23 -2.01
N ARG A 73 13.68 -14.94 -2.35
CA ARG A 73 13.85 -13.87 -1.35
C ARG A 73 12.50 -13.48 -0.78
N ILE A 74 12.47 -13.23 0.53
CA ILE A 74 11.26 -12.81 1.22
C ILE A 74 11.49 -11.43 1.84
N VAL A 75 10.51 -10.54 1.67
CA VAL A 75 10.47 -9.24 2.31
C VAL A 75 9.18 -9.12 3.09
N GLU A 76 9.28 -9.09 4.42
CA GLU A 76 8.14 -8.79 5.27
C GLU A 76 7.80 -7.30 5.09
N THR A 77 6.54 -7.03 4.77
CA THR A 77 6.05 -5.69 4.48
C THR A 77 4.87 -5.35 5.39
N LYS A 78 4.87 -4.14 5.95
CA LYS A 78 3.76 -3.57 6.73
C LYS A 78 3.45 -2.15 6.26
N LEU A 79 2.16 -1.80 6.24
CA LEU A 79 1.71 -0.41 6.09
C LEU A 79 1.55 0.21 7.48
N ILE A 80 2.26 1.30 7.75
CA ILE A 80 2.22 1.98 9.04
C ILE A 80 1.47 3.30 8.87
N PRO A 81 0.29 3.48 9.48
CA PRO A 81 -0.43 4.75 9.49
C PRO A 81 0.50 5.84 10.01
N SER A 82 0.69 6.89 9.22
CA SER A 82 1.72 7.92 9.48
C SER A 82 1.16 9.35 9.48
N GLY A 83 -0.08 9.55 9.04
CA GLY A 83 -0.77 10.83 9.18
C GLY A 83 -1.90 11.03 8.18
N VAL A 84 -2.46 12.24 8.19
CA VAL A 84 -3.43 12.72 7.20
C VAL A 84 -2.89 14.04 6.65
N ILE A 85 -2.94 14.21 5.33
CA ILE A 85 -2.53 15.43 4.64
C ILE A 85 -3.69 15.97 3.81
N SER A 86 -3.85 17.28 3.78
CA SER A 86 -4.87 17.94 2.97
C SER A 86 -4.23 18.94 2.02
N PHE A 87 -4.70 18.96 0.78
CA PHE A 87 -4.29 19.89 -0.27
C PHE A 87 -5.48 20.75 -0.63
N SER A 88 -5.30 22.06 -0.72
CA SER A 88 -6.29 22.98 -1.27
C SER A 88 -5.78 23.59 -2.55
N GLU A 89 -6.68 23.94 -3.46
CA GLU A 89 -6.35 24.58 -4.73
C GLU A 89 -5.71 25.98 -4.59
N THR A 90 -5.69 26.54 -3.38
CA THR A 90 -5.25 27.92 -3.08
C THR A 90 -3.82 28.05 -2.53
N GLU A 91 -2.98 27.03 -2.63
CA GLU A 91 -1.52 27.14 -2.47
C GLU A 91 -0.74 26.39 -3.56
#